data_AF-A0A6V7LDE3-F1
#
_entry.id   AF-A0A6V7LDE3-F1
#
_cell.length_a   1.000
_cell.length_b   1.000
_cell.length_c   1.000
_cell.angle_alpha   90.00
_cell.angle_beta   90.00
_cell.angle_gamma   90.00
#
_symmetry.space_group_name_H-M   'P 1'
#
loop_
_entity.id
_entity.type
_entity.pdbx_description
1 polymer ?
#
loop_
_entity_poly.entity_id
_entity_poly.type
_entity_poly.pdbx_seq_one_letter_code
_entity_poly.pdbx_strand_id
1 'polypeptide(L)' 'HFTSVSFFIGGNVRGAVNEGHADAIPIFLHEIPKVFDRGYMRPDIALIHVTPPDSKGYCSLGTSVDCVRSALIKAKKIV' A
#
# COMPACT_ATOMS: atom_id res chain seq x y z
N HIS A 1 13.03 -1.11 14.04
CA HIS A 1 12.54 0.28 14.13
C HIS A 1 11.85 0.61 12.80
N PHE A 2 10.70 1.31 12.82
CA PHE A 2 9.90 1.60 11.63
C PHE A 2 9.45 3.07 11.64
N THR A 3 9.45 3.70 10.47
CA THR A 3 8.83 5.01 10.22
C THR A 3 7.64 4.79 9.29
N SER A 4 6.45 5.19 9.71
CA SER A 4 5.25 5.08 8.86
C SER A 4 5.24 6.22 7.85
N VAL A 5 5.06 5.90 6.57
CA VAL A 5 4.82 6.87 5.50
C VAL A 5 3.48 6.52 4.87
N SER A 6 2.50 7.40 5.02
CA SER A 6 1.10 7.06 4.72
C SER A 6 0.46 8.04 3.74
N PHE A 7 -0.24 7.53 2.72
CA PHE A 7 -1.08 8.35 1.83
C PHE A 7 -2.44 8.71 2.44
N PHE A 8 -2.83 8.01 3.51
CA PHE A 8 -4.01 8.28 4.30
C PHE A 8 -3.74 7.84 5.74
N ILE A 9 -4.06 8.68 6.73
CA ILE A 9 -3.78 8.40 8.14
C ILE A 9 -5.07 8.20 8.95
N GLY A 10 -5.10 7.11 9.71
CA GLY A 10 -6.12 6.82 10.72
C GLY A 10 -5.73 7.30 12.12
N GLY A 11 -6.63 7.10 13.09
CA GLY A 11 -6.37 7.46 14.49
C GLY A 11 -5.12 6.81 15.09
N ASN A 12 -4.80 5.60 14.63
CA ASN A 12 -3.62 4.84 15.03
C ASN A 12 -2.28 5.45 14.59
N VAL A 13 -2.26 6.33 13.58
CA VAL A 13 -1.03 6.96 13.05
C VAL A 13 -0.98 8.48 13.32
N ARG A 14 -2.13 9.13 13.57
CA ARG A 14 -2.21 10.59 13.77
C ARG A 14 -1.29 11.13 14.86
N GLY A 15 -1.16 10.45 16.00
CA GLY A 15 -0.25 10.87 17.09
C GLY A 15 1.21 10.91 16.64
N ALA A 16 1.69 9.81 16.04
CA ALA A 16 3.06 9.69 15.55
C ALA A 16 3.40 10.76 14.49
N VAL A 17 2.46 11.12 13.62
CA VAL A 17 2.66 12.20 12.65
C VAL A 17 2.77 13.56 13.36
N ASN A 18 1.86 13.86 14.30
CA ASN A 18 1.87 15.13 15.04
C ASN A 18 3.13 15.31 15.91
N GLU A 19 3.69 14.21 16.41
CA GLU A 19 4.92 14.18 17.22
C GLU A 19 6.19 14.20 16.34
N GLY A 20 6.07 14.11 15.02
CA GLY A 20 7.21 14.13 14.08
C GLY A 20 7.94 12.78 13.95
N HIS A 21 7.30 11.67 14.30
CA HIS A 21 7.84 10.31 14.22
C HIS A 21 7.34 9.51 13.00
N ALA A 22 6.41 10.08 12.21
CA ALA A 22 5.86 9.48 11.00
C ALA A 22 5.47 10.56 9.98
N ASP A 23 5.33 10.16 8.71
CA ASP A 23 5.01 11.06 7.60
C ASP A 23 3.61 10.78 7.02
N ALA A 24 2.93 11.85 6.61
CA ALA A 24 1.71 11.80 5.84
C ALA A 24 1.92 12.51 4.48
N ILE A 25 1.70 11.79 3.38
CA ILE A 25 1.82 12.34 2.03
C ILE A 25 0.41 12.73 1.54
N PRO A 26 0.10 14.03 1.40
CA PRO A 26 -1.19 14.47 0.88
C PRO A 26 -1.28 14.16 -0.62
N ILE A 27 -2.28 13.37 -1.02
CA ILE A 27 -2.52 12.99 -2.41
C ILE A 27 -4.00 12.61 -2.62
N PHE A 28 -4.52 12.84 -3.82
CA PHE A 28 -5.85 12.34 -4.17
C PHE A 28 -5.83 10.82 -4.33
N LEU A 29 -6.87 10.14 -3.82
CA LEU A 29 -6.96 8.67 -3.83
C LEU A 29 -6.77 8.06 -5.23
N HIS A 30 -7.35 8.68 -6.26
CA HIS A 30 -7.26 8.21 -7.65
C HIS A 30 -5.86 8.39 -8.27
N GLU A 31 -4.96 9.13 -7.62
CA GLU A 31 -3.59 9.35 -8.08
C GLU A 31 -2.57 8.44 -7.42
N ILE A 32 -2.92 7.80 -6.29
CA ILE A 32 -2.02 6.86 -5.60
C ILE A 32 -1.49 5.76 -6.52
N PRO A 33 -2.30 5.10 -7.39
CA PRO A 33 -1.76 4.11 -8.32
C PRO A 33 -0.65 4.67 -9.22
N LYS A 34 -0.77 5.93 -9.69
CA LYS A 34 0.25 6.56 -10.54
C LYS A 34 1.59 6.69 -9.84
N VAL A 35 1.61 6.80 -8.51
CA VAL A 35 2.83 6.88 -7.70
C VAL A 35 3.70 5.64 -7.91
N PHE A 36 3.08 4.47 -7.89
CA PHE A 36 3.77 3.20 -8.11
C PHE A 36 4.00 2.92 -9.59
N ASP A 37 3.00 3.17 -10.44
CA ASP A 37 3.08 2.89 -11.88
C ASP A 37 4.21 3.70 -12.56
N ARG A 38 4.41 4.95 -12.15
CA ARG A 38 5.49 5.82 -12.64
C ARG A 38 6.80 5.62 -11.89
N GLY A 39 6.80 4.81 -10.83
CA GLY A 39 7.99 4.47 -10.06
C GLY A 39 8.50 5.58 -9.14
N TYR A 40 7.66 6.55 -8.78
CA TYR A 40 7.98 7.52 -7.72
C TYR A 40 8.15 6.84 -6.36
N MET A 41 7.44 5.72 -6.15
CA MET A 41 7.66 4.83 -5.02
C MET A 41 7.69 3.37 -5.51
N ARG A 42 8.62 2.58 -5.02
CA ARG A 42 8.79 1.18 -5.39
C ARG A 42 8.98 0.34 -4.12
N PRO A 43 7.92 -0.35 -3.64
CA PRO A 43 8.02 -1.17 -2.45
C PRO A 43 9.02 -2.31 -2.67
N ASP A 44 9.84 -2.62 -1.67
CA ASP A 44 10.59 -3.88 -1.68
C ASP A 44 9.66 -5.05 -1.38
N ILE A 45 8.69 -4.83 -0.47
CA ILE A 45 7.74 -5.83 -0.01
C ILE A 45 6.32 -5.27 -0.12
N ALA A 46 5.40 -6.05 -0.70
CA ALA A 46 3.96 -5.82 -0.61
C ALA A 46 3.32 -6.91 0.24
N LEU A 47 2.88 -6.56 1.45
CA LEU A 47 2.11 -7.44 2.32
C LEU A 47 0.63 -7.29 1.98
N ILE A 48 -0.01 -8.37 1.50
CA ILE A 48 -1.40 -8.32 1.01
C ILE A 48 -2.28 -9.39 1.64
N HIS A 49 -3.57 -9.10 1.75
CA HIS A 49 -4.57 -10.11 2.09
C HIS A 49 -5.28 -10.53 0.80
N VAL A 50 -5.36 -11.84 0.55
CA VAL A 50 -6.08 -12.42 -0.58
C VAL A 50 -6.96 -13.58 -0.13
N THR A 51 -7.92 -13.97 -0.97
CA THR A 51 -8.63 -15.24 -0.78
C THR A 51 -7.69 -16.43 -0.93
N PRO A 52 -8.05 -17.63 -0.42
CA PRO A 52 -7.43 -18.86 -0.88
C PRO A 52 -7.50 -18.98 -2.42
N PRO A 53 -6.55 -19.70 -3.04
CA PRO A 53 -6.55 -19.90 -4.48
C PRO A 53 -7.77 -20.71 -4.93
N ASP A 54 -8.30 -20.38 -6.10
CA ASP A 54 -9.31 -21.19 -6.79
C ASP A 54 -8.68 -22.46 -7.42
N SER A 55 -9.49 -23.25 -8.15
CA SER A 55 -9.04 -24.48 -8.80
C SER A 55 -7.97 -24.28 -9.88
N LYS A 56 -7.72 -23.05 -10.30
CA LYS A 56 -6.69 -22.66 -11.28
C LYS A 56 -5.51 -21.96 -10.63
N GLY A 57 -5.50 -21.79 -9.30
CA GLY A 57 -4.43 -21.13 -8.56
C GLY A 57 -4.56 -19.61 -8.49
N TYR A 58 -5.70 -19.03 -8.87
CA TYR A 58 -5.91 -17.57 -8.77
C TYR A 58 -6.48 -17.18 -7.41
N CYS A 59 -5.97 -16.10 -6.84
CA CYS A 59 -6.53 -15.47 -5.66
C CYS A 59 -7.22 -14.14 -6.02
N SER A 60 -8.23 -13.74 -5.24
CA SER A 60 -8.84 -12.42 -5.32
C SER A 60 -8.24 -11.46 -4.29
N LEU A 61 -8.05 -10.19 -4.67
CA LEU A 61 -7.72 -9.08 -3.75
C LEU A 61 -8.90 -8.66 -2.87
N GLY A 62 -10.07 -9.29 -3.03
CA GLY A 62 -11.28 -8.97 -2.29
C GLY A 62 -11.72 -7.53 -2.56
N THR A 63 -11.95 -6.76 -1.49
CA THR A 63 -12.42 -5.38 -1.55
C THR A 63 -11.31 -4.35 -1.75
N SER A 64 -10.03 -4.76 -1.73
CA SER A 64 -8.86 -3.87 -1.74
C SER A 64 -8.20 -3.84 -3.12
N VAL A 65 -8.98 -3.52 -4.16
CA VAL A 65 -8.50 -3.55 -5.55
C VAL A 65 -7.78 -2.25 -5.96
N ASP A 66 -7.94 -1.18 -5.17
CA ASP A 66 -7.51 0.20 -5.43
C ASP A 66 -6.02 0.40 -5.81
N CYS A 67 -5.22 1.00 -4.94
CA CYS A 67 -3.79 1.19 -5.10
C CYS A 67 -2.98 -0.09 -4.87
N VAL A 68 -3.55 -1.06 -4.13
CA VAL A 68 -2.88 -2.33 -3.78
C VAL A 68 -2.40 -3.08 -5.03
N ARG A 69 -3.22 -3.13 -6.09
CA ARG A 69 -2.84 -3.80 -7.35
C ARG A 69 -1.63 -3.13 -8.00
N SER A 70 -1.57 -1.82 -8.01
CA SER A 70 -0.43 -1.09 -8.59
C SER A 70 0.83 -1.27 -7.73
N ALA A 71 0.70 -1.19 -6.40
CA ALA A 71 1.80 -1.42 -5.47
C ALA A 71 2.38 -2.85 -5.57
N LEU A 72 1.52 -3.88 -5.57
CA LEU A 72 1.97 -5.28 -5.56
C LEU A 72 2.69 -5.66 -6.86
N ILE A 73 2.24 -5.16 -8.02
CA ILE A 73 2.87 -5.44 -9.32
C ILE A 73 4.28 -4.86 -9.40
N LYS A 74 4.55 -3.77 -8.66
CA LYS A 74 5.84 -3.09 -8.63
C LYS A 74 6.74 -3.54 -7.48
N ALA A 75 6.24 -4.38 -6.57
CA ALA A 75 6.99 -4.85 -5.43
C ALA A 75 8.00 -5.93 -5.83
N LYS A 76 9.17 -5.97 -5.17
CA LYS A 76 10.17 -7.04 -5.41
C LYS A 76 9.71 -8.39 -4.84
N LYS A 77 8.97 -8.36 -3.74
CA LYS A 77 8.40 -9.55 -3.08
C LYS A 77 6.97 -9.27 -2.62
N ILE A 78 6.09 -10.24 -2.86
CA ILE A 78 4.72 -10.24 -2.33
C ILE A 78 4.68 -11.24 -1.18
N VAL A 79 4.06 -10.85 -0.06
CA VAL A 79 3.86 -11.67 1.14
C VAL A 79 2.37 -11.74 1.45
#